data_AF-A0A536ZXN8-F1
#
_entry.id   AF-A0A536ZXN8-F1
#
_cell.length_a   1.000
_cell.length_b   1.000
_cell.length_c   1.000
_cell.angle_alpha   90.00
_cell.angle_beta   90.00
_cell.angle_gamma   90.00
#
_symmetry.space_group_name_H-M   'P 1'
#
loop_
_entity.id
_entity.type
_entity.pdbx_description
1 polymer ?
#
loop_
_entity_poly.entity_id
_entity_poly.type
_entity_poly.pdbx_seq_one_letter_code
_entity_poly.pdbx_strand_id
1 'polypeptide(L)' 'MPRKYVDCREFPSDMKCTVALSADNEDELLDAAAQHAVTVHKHSDSPELRRQLRSMIREGSPSL' A
#
# COMPACT_ATOMS: atom_id res chain seq x y z
N MET A 1 -8.29 -16.87 -0.58
CA MET A 1 -7.58 -16.21 -1.71
C MET A 1 -6.11 -16.12 -1.33
N PRO A 2 -5.14 -16.07 -2.27
CA PRO A 2 -3.76 -15.79 -1.89
C PRO A 2 -3.72 -14.45 -1.16
N ARG A 3 -2.98 -14.38 -0.04
CA ARG A 3 -2.79 -13.15 0.73
C ARG A 3 -2.19 -12.07 -0.19
N LYS A 4 -2.64 -10.82 -0.08
CA LYS A 4 -2.13 -9.70 -0.88
C LYS A 4 -1.40 -8.72 0.02
N TYR A 5 -0.41 -8.01 -0.53
CA TYR A 5 0.33 -7.01 0.23
C TYR A 5 0.79 -5.81 -0.59
N VAL A 6 1.00 -4.69 0.11
CA VAL A 6 1.73 -3.50 -0.37
C VAL A 6 2.88 -3.28 0.60
N ASP A 7 4.08 -3.14 0.08
CA ASP A 7 5.28 -2.89 0.88
C ASP A 7 5.81 -1.49 0.62
N CYS A 8 5.67 -0.58 1.60
CA CYS A 8 6.16 0.79 1.44
C CYS A 8 7.69 0.87 1.31
N ARG A 9 8.43 -0.17 1.69
CA ARG A 9 9.90 -0.21 1.55
C ARG A 9 10.35 -0.25 0.09
N GLU A 10 9.51 -0.79 -0.79
CA GLU A 10 9.81 -0.89 -2.22
C GLU A 10 9.70 0.44 -2.95
N PHE A 11 9.17 1.48 -2.29
CA PHE A 11 8.93 2.78 -2.89
C PHE A 11 9.70 3.85 -2.13
N PRO A 12 10.79 4.38 -2.72
CA PRO A 12 11.60 5.38 -2.04
C PRO A 12 10.74 6.62 -1.74
N SER A 13 10.60 6.90 -0.45
CA SER A 13 9.90 8.06 0.09
C SER A 13 10.75 8.73 1.15
N ASP A 14 10.66 10.05 1.25
CA ASP A 14 11.28 10.84 2.31
C ASP A 14 10.88 10.36 3.73
N MET A 15 9.72 9.72 3.86
CA MET A 15 9.22 9.20 5.15
C MET A 15 9.95 7.93 5.62
N LYS A 16 10.72 7.26 4.75
CA LYS A 16 11.48 6.03 5.07
C LYS A 16 10.64 4.96 5.79
N CYS A 17 9.40 4.77 5.34
CA CYS A 17 8.46 3.82 5.93
C CYS A 17 8.99 2.39 5.83
N THR A 18 8.90 1.66 6.96
CA THR A 18 9.22 0.23 7.05
C THR A 18 7.97 -0.65 7.10
N VAL A 19 6.81 -0.05 6.83
CA VAL A 19 5.50 -0.70 6.93
C VAL A 19 5.22 -1.52 5.67
N ALA A 20 4.79 -2.76 5.86
CA ALA A 20 4.12 -3.54 4.85
C ALA A 20 2.69 -3.85 5.33
N LEU A 21 1.71 -3.61 4.45
CA LEU A 21 0.29 -3.86 4.71
C LEU A 21 -0.11 -5.13 3.98
N SER A 22 -0.94 -5.97 4.59
CA SER A 22 -1.42 -7.18 3.94
C SER A 22 -2.87 -7.46 4.30
N ALA A 23 -3.65 -7.91 3.33
CA ALA A 23 -5.05 -8.32 3.52
C ALA A 23 -5.43 -9.44 2.57
N ASP A 24 -6.55 -10.11 2.84
CA ASP A 24 -7.09 -11.16 1.97
C ASP A 24 -7.90 -10.56 0.80
N ASN A 25 -8.42 -9.35 0.97
CA ASN A 25 -9.17 -8.60 -0.04
C ASN A 25 -8.33 -7.42 -0.58
N GLU A 26 -8.37 -7.22 -1.90
CA GLU A 26 -7.68 -6.12 -2.57
C GLU A 26 -8.26 -4.75 -2.21
N ASP A 27 -9.58 -4.63 -2.10
CA ASP A 27 -10.20 -3.33 -1.81
C ASP A 27 -9.95 -2.91 -0.36
N GLU A 28 -9.96 -3.87 0.58
CA GLU A 28 -9.54 -3.65 1.97
C GLU A 28 -8.07 -3.20 2.05
N LEU A 29 -7.18 -3.88 1.32
CA LEU A 29 -5.77 -3.52 1.26
C LEU A 29 -5.57 -2.13 0.66
N LEU A 30 -6.31 -1.81 -0.41
CA LEU A 30 -6.22 -0.52 -1.09
C LEU A 30 -6.66 0.62 -0.17
N ASP A 31 -7.74 0.43 0.58
CA ASP A 31 -8.22 1.42 1.54
C ASP A 31 -7.21 1.65 2.67
N ALA A 32 -6.64 0.58 3.23
CA ALA A 32 -5.59 0.68 4.25
C ALA A 32 -4.33 1.39 3.71
N ALA A 33 -3.90 1.05 2.49
CA ALA A 33 -2.75 1.68 1.85
C ALA A 33 -3.00 3.16 1.54
N ALA A 34 -4.20 3.52 1.08
CA ALA A 34 -4.58 4.91 0.84
C ALA A 34 -4.59 5.72 2.15
N GLN A 35 -5.14 5.17 3.24
CA GLN A 35 -5.10 5.81 4.54
C GLN A 35 -3.68 6.06 5.04
N HIS A 36 -2.76 5.10 4.82
CA HIS A 36 -1.34 5.27 5.13
C HIS A 36 -0.70 6.37 4.27
N ALA A 37 -0.92 6.35 2.96
CA ALA A 37 -0.40 7.35 2.03
C ALA A 37 -0.88 8.77 2.38
N VAL A 38 -2.14 8.94 2.79
CA VAL A 38 -2.69 10.24 3.18
C VAL A 38 -2.15 10.68 4.54
N THR A 39 -2.18 9.80 5.53
CA THR A 39 -1.89 10.18 6.91
C THR A 39 -0.40 10.37 7.13
N VAL A 40 0.44 9.51 6.55
CA VAL A 40 1.89 9.49 6.75
C VAL A 40 2.60 10.25 5.64
N HIS A 41 2.29 9.96 4.38
CA HIS A 41 2.95 10.59 3.23
C HIS A 41 2.28 11.89 2.77
N LYS A 42 1.19 12.32 3.41
CA LYS A 42 0.48 13.57 3.12
C LYS A 42 -0.01 13.68 1.67
N HIS A 43 -0.21 12.55 1.00
CA HIS A 43 -0.85 12.53 -0.31
C HIS A 43 -2.34 12.85 -0.17
N SER A 44 -2.95 13.34 -1.24
CA SER A 44 -4.41 13.45 -1.32
C SER A 44 -5.02 12.10 -1.72
N ASP A 45 -6.12 11.71 -1.08
CA ASP A 45 -6.88 10.54 -1.51
C ASP A 45 -7.60 10.87 -2.84
N SER A 46 -6.93 10.54 -3.94
CA SER A 46 -7.43 10.76 -5.30
C SER A 46 -7.58 9.44 -6.06
N PRO A 47 -8.43 9.41 -7.11
CA PRO A 47 -8.52 8.25 -8.01
C PRO A 47 -7.17 7.87 -8.62
N GLU A 48 -6.31 8.85 -8.91
CA GLU A 48 -4.96 8.66 -9.42
C GLU A 48 -4.08 7.92 -8.42
N LEU A 49 -4.08 8.36 -7.15
CA LEU A 49 -3.35 7.69 -6.07
C LEU A 49 -3.84 6.25 -5.90
N ARG A 50 -5.16 6.04 -5.88
CA ARG A 50 -5.73 4.69 -5.76
C ARG A 50 -5.36 3.78 -6.94
N ARG A 51 -5.31 4.31 -8.16
CA ARG A 51 -4.81 3.53 -9.33
C ARG A 51 -3.34 3.16 -9.18
N GLN A 52 -2.50 4.08 -8.71
CA GLN A 52 -1.09 3.81 -8.44
C GLN A 52 -0.93 2.74 -7.36
N LEU A 53 -1.57 2.90 -6.20
CA LEU A 53 -1.54 1.93 -5.11
C LEU A 53 -2.00 0.54 -5.55
N ARG A 54 -3.06 0.44 -6.37
CA ARG A 54 -3.51 -0.84 -6.91
C ARG A 54 -2.45 -1.54 -7.75
N SER A 55 -1.65 -0.79 -8.52
CA SER A 55 -0.52 -1.34 -9.30
C SER A 55 0.65 -1.83 -8.44
N MET A 56 0.69 -1.45 -7.15
CA MET A 56 1.73 -1.82 -6.19
C MET A 56 1.36 -3.07 -5.38
N ILE A 57 0.12 -3.57 -5.52
CA ILE A 57 -0.35 -4.76 -4.81
C ILE A 57 0.32 -6.00 -5.40
N ARG A 58 0.89 -6.83 -4.52
CA ARG A 58 1.51 -8.11 -4.86
C ARG A 58 0.80 -9.26 -4.15
N GLU A 59 0.86 -10.45 -4.73
CA GLU A 59 0.38 -11.67 -4.09
C GLU A 59 1.47 -12.30 -3.22
N GLY A 60 1.06 -12.98 -2.15
CA GLY A 60 1.93 -13.66 -1.20
C GLY A 60 2.09 -12.89 0.11
N SER A 61 3.31 -12.85 0.62
CA SER A 61 3.66 -12.16 1.86
C SER A 61 4.91 -11.32 1.64
N PRO A 62 5.01 -10.13 2.25
CA PRO A 62 6.19 -9.29 2.14
C PRO A 62 7.42 -10.03 2.66
N SER A 63 8.56 -9.82 2.01
CA SER A 63 9.86 -10.32 2.44
C SER A 63 10.16 -9.84 3.86
N LEU A 64 10.71 -10.69 4.73
CA LEU A 64 11.12 -10.30 6.08
C LEU A 64 12.26 -9.28 6.02
#